data_AF-A0A3M1ENK7-F1
#
_entry.id   AF-A0A3M1ENK7-F1
#
_cell.length_a   1.000
_cell.length_b   1.000
_cell.length_c   1.000
_cell.angle_alpha   90.00
_cell.angle_beta   90.00
_cell.angle_gamma   90.00
#
_symmetry.space_group_name_H-M   'P 1'
#
loop_
_entity.id
_entity.type
_entity.pdbx_description
1 polymer ?
#
loop_
_entity_poly.entity_id
_entity_poly.type
_entity_poly.pdbx_seq_one_letter_code
_entity_poly.pdbx_strand_id
1 'polypeptide(L)'
;MSHWRPVLSRCSIARLQVALLFVVALLALAAFMAWPHAVRAQQAAPDLVAEISITPANPGVNEQVTVSFVVRNIGDAGTGRSFTAYLYVDPPDRPPGPTTLGRPFGFPPLAAGQTSAAAARTYT
;
A
#
# COMPACT_ATOMS: atom_id res chain seq x y z
N MET A 1 44.18 -35.67 -59.21
CA MET A 1 43.69 -35.47 -57.83
C MET A 1 42.44 -34.58 -57.88
N SER A 2 41.28 -35.15 -58.22
CA SER A 2 40.02 -34.41 -58.33
C SER A 2 39.22 -34.50 -57.03
N HIS A 3 38.94 -33.34 -56.49
CA HIS A 3 38.33 -33.00 -55.21
C HIS A 3 36.80 -33.08 -55.33
N TRP A 4 36.18 -33.99 -54.59
CA TRP A 4 34.72 -34.15 -54.52
C TRP A 4 34.14 -33.16 -53.50
N ARG A 5 33.27 -32.24 -53.95
CA ARG A 5 32.48 -31.37 -53.08
C ARG A 5 31.01 -31.81 -53.12
N PRO A 6 30.38 -32.19 -52.00
CA PRO A 6 28.97 -32.57 -51.99
C PRO A 6 28.09 -31.33 -52.26
N VAL A 7 27.29 -31.42 -53.32
CA VAL A 7 26.22 -30.46 -53.64
C VAL A 7 25.03 -30.76 -52.73
N LEU A 8 24.80 -29.91 -51.74
CA LEU A 8 23.56 -29.92 -50.98
C LEU A 8 22.45 -29.34 -51.87
N SER A 9 21.46 -30.18 -52.23
CA SER A 9 20.33 -29.83 -53.08
C SER A 9 19.52 -28.66 -52.49
N ARG A 10 19.21 -27.65 -53.33
CA ARG A 10 18.51 -26.40 -52.95
C ARG A 10 17.19 -26.60 -52.18
N CYS A 11 16.55 -27.75 -52.32
CA CYS A 11 15.31 -28.13 -51.61
C CYS A 11 15.55 -28.52 -50.13
N SER A 12 16.74 -29.03 -49.77
CA SER A 12 17.08 -29.37 -48.38
C SER A 12 17.41 -28.13 -47.56
N ILE A 13 17.99 -27.10 -48.19
CA ILE A 13 18.36 -25.83 -47.54
C ILE A 13 17.11 -25.04 -47.14
N ALA A 14 16.11 -24.93 -48.03
CA ALA A 14 14.86 -24.22 -47.72
C ALA A 14 14.07 -24.87 -46.56
N ARG A 15 14.03 -26.20 -46.50
CA ARG A 15 13.39 -26.94 -45.40
C ARG A 15 14.12 -26.73 -44.06
N LEU A 16 15.44 -26.72 -44.09
CA LEU A 16 16.26 -26.45 -42.89
C LEU A 16 16.08 -25.01 -42.40
N GLN A 17 16.01 -24.05 -43.33
CA GLN A 17 15.81 -22.63 -43.01
C GLN A 17 14.44 -22.36 -42.39
N VAL A 18 13.36 -22.94 -42.91
CA VAL A 18 12.01 -22.80 -42.32
C VAL A 18 11.96 -23.43 -40.94
N ALA A 19 12.54 -24.63 -40.76
CA ALA A 19 12.62 -25.28 -39.46
C ALA A 19 13.41 -24.43 -38.44
N LEU A 20 14.54 -23.84 -38.86
CA LEU A 20 15.34 -22.96 -38.03
C LEU A 20 14.56 -21.70 -37.60
N LEU A 21 13.85 -21.05 -38.54
CA LEU A 21 13.01 -19.89 -38.22
C LEU A 21 11.90 -20.23 -37.24
N PHE A 22 11.30 -21.42 -37.39
CA PHE A 22 10.26 -21.90 -36.48
C PHE A 22 10.81 -22.14 -35.07
N VAL A 23 11.99 -22.75 -34.95
CA VAL A 23 12.68 -22.95 -33.66
C VAL A 23 13.04 -21.61 -33.02
N VAL A 24 13.56 -20.65 -33.79
CA VAL A 24 13.89 -19.31 -33.27
C VAL A 24 12.62 -18.58 -32.79
N ALA A 25 11.52 -18.68 -33.53
CA ALA A 25 10.24 -18.07 -33.14
C ALA A 25 9.69 -18.69 -31.84
N LEU A 26 9.78 -20.02 -31.69
CA LEU A 26 9.38 -20.71 -30.46
C LEU A 26 10.25 -20.32 -29.26
N LEU A 27 11.56 -20.19 -29.46
CA LEU A 27 12.48 -19.71 -28.42
C LEU A 27 12.19 -18.26 -28.03
N ALA A 28 11.87 -17.40 -28.99
CA ALA A 28 11.49 -16.00 -28.72
C ALA A 28 10.16 -15.89 -27.97
N LEU A 29 9.15 -16.70 -28.32
CA LEU A 29 7.86 -16.72 -27.63
C LEU A 29 8.01 -17.26 -26.19
N ALA A 30 8.80 -18.32 -26.01
CA ALA A 30 9.11 -18.85 -24.69
C ALA A 30 9.85 -17.81 -23.83
N ALA A 31 10.82 -17.09 -24.41
CA ALA A 31 11.54 -16.03 -23.71
C ALA A 31 10.61 -14.85 -23.34
N PHE A 32 9.69 -14.46 -24.22
CA PHE A 32 8.72 -13.38 -23.96
C PHE A 32 7.71 -13.76 -22.86
N MET A 33 7.27 -15.02 -22.82
CA MET A 33 6.36 -15.54 -21.78
C MET A 33 7.06 -15.78 -20.44
N ALA A 34 8.35 -16.12 -20.47
CA ALA A 34 9.18 -16.28 -19.28
C ALA A 34 9.76 -14.95 -18.78
N TRP A 35 9.45 -13.83 -19.45
CA TRP A 35 9.89 -12.52 -19.00
C TRP A 35 9.23 -12.22 -17.66
N PRO A 36 9.99 -11.94 -16.59
CA PRO A 36 9.39 -11.49 -15.36
C PRO A 36 8.67 -10.18 -15.64
N HIS A 37 7.35 -10.20 -15.61
CA HIS A 37 6.57 -8.98 -15.52
C HIS A 37 6.90 -8.37 -14.16
N ALA A 38 7.61 -7.25 -14.19
CA ALA A 38 7.82 -6.46 -12.99
C ALA A 38 6.46 -5.89 -12.55
N VAL A 39 5.71 -6.66 -11.75
CA VAL A 39 4.65 -6.09 -10.93
C VAL A 39 5.37 -5.23 -9.90
N ARG A 40 5.22 -3.91 -9.95
CA ARG A 40 5.67 -3.08 -8.83
C ARG A 40 4.91 -3.58 -7.61
N ALA A 41 5.63 -4.09 -6.62
CA ALA A 41 5.05 -4.30 -5.31
C ALA A 41 4.56 -2.92 -4.84
N GLN A 42 3.24 -2.76 -4.72
CA GLN A 42 2.67 -1.65 -3.96
C GLN A 42 3.25 -1.79 -2.56
N GLN A 43 4.01 -0.80 -2.12
CA GLN A 43 4.61 -0.86 -0.79
C GLN A 43 3.49 -0.76 0.24
N ALA A 44 3.26 -1.86 0.96
CA ALA A 44 2.20 -1.90 1.96
C ALA A 44 2.51 -0.88 3.08
N ALA A 45 1.51 -0.10 3.46
CA ALA A 45 1.61 0.98 4.43
C ALA A 45 0.37 1.04 5.33
N PRO A 46 0.54 1.46 6.60
CA PRO A 46 -0.60 1.76 7.45
C PRO A 46 -1.32 3.02 6.95
N ASP A 47 -2.65 3.02 7.05
CA ASP A 47 -3.49 4.19 6.77
C ASP A 47 -4.53 4.32 7.90
N LEU A 48 -4.42 5.36 8.72
CA LEU A 48 -5.19 5.52 9.94
C LEU A 48 -6.28 6.57 9.78
N VAL A 49 -7.53 6.16 9.98
CA VAL A 49 -8.69 7.05 10.03
C VAL A 49 -9.18 7.15 11.48
N ALA A 50 -9.41 8.38 11.95
CA ALA A 50 -9.94 8.64 13.27
C ALA A 50 -11.41 9.09 13.20
N GLU A 51 -12.23 8.54 14.08
CA GLU A 51 -13.59 8.97 14.34
C GLU A 51 -13.67 9.57 15.75
N ILE A 52 -14.25 10.77 15.84
CA ILE A 52 -14.34 11.54 17.08
C ILE A 52 -15.81 11.82 17.36
N SER A 53 -16.24 11.61 18.59
CA SER A 53 -17.55 12.02 19.08
C SER A 53 -17.44 12.73 20.42
N ILE A 54 -18.39 13.63 20.69
CA ILE A 54 -18.46 14.36 21.95
C ILE A 54 -19.85 14.22 22.58
N THR A 55 -19.88 14.11 23.91
CA THR A 55 -21.12 14.03 24.69
C THR A 55 -21.03 15.00 25.88
N PRO A 56 -22.00 15.90 26.06
CA PRO A 56 -23.13 16.16 25.16
C PRO A 56 -22.69 16.81 23.84
N ALA A 57 -23.51 16.68 22.79
CA ALA A 57 -23.19 17.18 21.44
C ALA A 57 -23.19 18.72 21.35
N ASN A 58 -23.93 19.39 22.24
CA ASN A 58 -23.96 20.84 22.33
C ASN A 58 -23.77 21.26 23.80
N PRO A 59 -22.53 21.23 24.30
CA PRO A 59 -22.24 21.54 25.69
C PRO A 59 -22.44 23.02 25.98
N GLY A 60 -23.05 23.32 27.12
CA GLY A 60 -23.11 24.65 27.69
C GLY A 60 -21.74 25.13 28.19
N VAL A 61 -21.66 26.42 28.49
CA VAL A 61 -20.45 27.00 29.10
C VAL A 61 -20.19 26.34 30.46
N ASN A 62 -18.96 25.89 30.68
CA ASN A 62 -18.51 25.14 31.87
C ASN A 62 -19.20 23.78 32.04
N GLU A 63 -19.88 23.26 31.01
CA GLU A 63 -20.42 21.91 31.05
C GLU A 63 -19.32 20.88 30.80
N GLN A 64 -19.41 19.75 31.51
CA GLN A 64 -18.47 18.67 31.35
C GLN A 64 -18.70 17.95 30.02
N VAL A 65 -17.64 17.80 29.22
CA VAL A 65 -17.67 17.14 27.91
C VAL A 65 -16.83 15.88 27.92
N THR A 66 -17.41 14.77 27.50
CA THR A 66 -16.67 13.54 27.22
C THR A 66 -16.36 13.45 25.73
N VAL A 67 -15.09 13.40 25.39
CA VAL A 67 -14.60 13.17 24.03
C VAL A 67 -14.26 11.69 23.90
N SER A 68 -14.83 11.05 22.89
CA SER A 68 -14.56 9.65 22.53
C SER A 68 -13.84 9.58 21.19
N PHE A 69 -12.93 8.60 21.08
CA PHE A 69 -11.98 8.48 19.99
C PHE A 69 -11.88 7.01 19.56
N VAL A 70 -12.07 6.74 18.27
CA VAL A 70 -11.85 5.42 17.66
C VAL A 70 -10.92 5.59 16.47
N VAL A 71 -9.93 4.71 16.33
CA VAL A 71 -9.01 4.71 15.19
C VAL A 71 -9.13 3.40 14.44
N ARG A 72 -9.26 3.47 13.11
CA ARG A 72 -9.25 2.31 12.22
C ARG A 72 -8.04 2.36 11.30
N ASN A 73 -7.37 1.23 11.12
CA ASN A 73 -6.35 1.09 10.09
C ASN A 73 -6.99 0.54 8.80
N ILE A 74 -7.18 1.39 7.80
CA ILE A 74 -7.73 1.04 6.48
C ILE A 74 -6.65 0.69 5.45
N GLY A 75 -5.38 0.76 5.85
CA GLY A 75 -4.24 0.43 5.00
C GLY A 75 -4.04 -1.08 4.87
N ASP A 76 -3.03 -1.43 4.08
CA ASP A 76 -2.63 -2.81 3.78
C ASP A 76 -1.44 -3.30 4.63
N ALA A 77 -0.91 -2.45 5.51
CA ALA A 77 0.05 -2.85 6.56
C ALA A 77 -0.37 -2.39 7.96
N GLY A 78 0.12 -3.09 8.98
CA GLY A 78 -0.02 -2.67 10.37
C GLY A 78 0.87 -1.47 10.71
N THR A 79 0.55 -0.76 11.80
CA THR A 79 1.39 0.35 12.30
C THR A 79 2.76 -0.12 12.80
N GLY A 80 2.92 -1.42 13.08
CA GLY A 80 4.15 -2.05 13.58
C GLY A 80 4.51 -1.71 15.02
N ARG A 81 3.98 -0.61 15.57
CA ARG A 81 4.20 -0.13 16.94
C ARG A 81 2.99 0.65 17.46
N SER A 82 3.00 0.89 18.76
CA SER A 82 2.06 1.81 19.40
C SER A 82 2.22 3.22 18.83
N PHE A 83 1.12 3.98 18.85
CA PHE A 83 1.09 5.34 18.32
C PHE A 83 0.24 6.25 19.21
N THR A 84 0.29 7.55 18.94
CA THR A 84 -0.41 8.57 19.72
C THR A 84 -1.20 9.47 18.80
N ALA A 85 -2.47 9.69 19.10
CA ALA A 85 -3.26 10.75 18.52
C ALA A 85 -3.27 11.94 19.47
N TYR A 86 -3.23 13.16 18.92
CA TYR A 86 -3.30 14.40 19.70
C TYR A 86 -4.59 15.13 19.37
N LEU A 87 -5.42 15.35 20.39
CA LEU A 87 -6.63 16.14 20.30
C LEU A 87 -6.28 17.62 20.50
N TYR A 88 -6.71 18.45 19.57
CA TYR A 88 -6.62 19.91 19.63
C TYR A 88 -8.04 20.48 19.68
N VAL A 89 -8.24 21.47 20.54
CA VAL A 89 -9.50 22.18 20.67
C VAL A 89 -9.16 23.66 20.48
N ASP A 90 -9.24 24.11 19.24
CA ASP A 90 -8.94 25.47 18.83
C ASP A 90 -10.09 25.98 17.95
N PRO A 91 -10.35 27.30 17.94
CA PRO A 91 -11.35 27.85 17.06
C PRO A 91 -10.91 27.69 15.58
N PRO A 92 -11.86 27.56 14.63
CA PRO A 92 -11.56 27.21 13.24
C PRO A 92 -10.58 28.16 12.53
N ASP A 93 -10.57 29.43 12.97
CA ASP A 93 -9.72 30.51 12.46
C ASP A 93 -8.27 30.46 12.98
N ARG A 94 -7.97 29.61 13.95
CA ARG A 94 -6.62 29.44 14.52
C ARG A 94 -6.25 27.97 14.63
N PRO A 95 -5.91 27.33 13.50
CA PRO A 95 -5.51 25.93 13.53
C PRO A 95 -4.26 25.72 14.40
N PRO A 96 -4.11 24.54 15.01
CA PRO A 96 -2.93 24.21 15.83
C PRO A 96 -1.65 24.27 15.00
N GLY A 97 -0.61 24.87 15.58
CA GLY A 97 0.73 24.96 14.99
C GLY A 97 1.72 23.97 15.63
N PRO A 98 3.00 23.96 15.18
CA PRO A 98 4.03 23.04 15.68
C PRO A 98 4.31 23.10 17.18
N THR A 99 3.95 24.21 17.83
CA THR A 99 4.13 24.44 19.27
C THR A 99 2.85 24.25 20.09
N THR A 100 1.70 24.03 19.45
CA THR A 100 0.45 23.82 20.17
C THR A 100 0.53 22.48 20.90
N LEU A 101 0.28 22.49 22.21
CA LEU A 101 0.26 21.27 23.01
C LEU A 101 -1.10 20.59 22.91
N GLY A 102 -1.18 19.51 22.14
CA GLY A 102 -2.37 18.68 22.05
C GLY A 102 -2.53 17.75 23.27
N ARG A 103 -3.73 17.18 23.40
CA ARG A 103 -4.05 16.21 24.45
C ARG A 103 -3.84 14.78 23.92
N PRO A 104 -2.90 14.00 24.47
CA PRO A 104 -2.54 12.71 23.89
C PRO A 104 -3.52 11.59 24.24
N PHE A 105 -3.79 10.74 23.25
CA PHE A 105 -4.44 9.42 23.36
C PHE A 105 -3.48 8.35 22.84
N GLY A 106 -3.11 7.39 23.70
CA GLY A 106 -2.22 6.30 23.34
C GLY A 106 -3.00 5.09 22.80
N PHE A 107 -2.51 4.50 21.72
CA PHE A 107 -3.10 3.31 21.11
C PHE A 107 -2.05 2.19 20.97
N PRO A 108 -2.43 0.92 21.20
CA PRO A 108 -1.59 -0.21 20.88
C PRO A 108 -1.36 -0.32 19.35
N PRO A 109 -0.43 -1.17 18.89
CA PRO A 109 -0.27 -1.45 17.47
C PRO A 109 -1.59 -1.91 16.85
N LEU A 110 -1.89 -1.41 15.64
CA LEU A 110 -3.13 -1.71 14.93
C LEU A 110 -2.80 -2.40 13.61
N ALA A 111 -3.19 -3.66 13.47
CA ALA A 111 -3.03 -4.41 12.23
C ALA A 111 -3.94 -3.85 11.12
N ALA A 112 -3.63 -4.17 9.86
CA ALA A 112 -4.46 -3.80 8.72
C ALA A 112 -5.91 -4.28 8.92
N GLY A 113 -6.87 -3.41 8.65
CA GLY A 113 -8.30 -3.68 8.81
C GLY A 113 -8.82 -3.69 10.26
N GLN A 114 -7.97 -3.50 11.27
CA GLN A 114 -8.40 -3.48 12.67
C GLN A 114 -8.92 -2.10 13.10
N THR A 115 -9.84 -2.11 14.06
CA THR A 115 -10.35 -0.93 14.76
C THR A 115 -9.90 -0.97 16.22
N SER A 116 -9.46 0.16 16.77
CA SER A 116 -9.08 0.27 18.17
C SER A 116 -10.29 0.11 19.09
N ALA A 117 -10.03 -0.21 20.36
CA ALA A 117 -11.02 0.08 21.40
C ALA A 117 -11.32 1.59 21.43
N ALA A 118 -12.53 1.96 21.84
CA ALA A 118 -12.88 3.36 22.07
C ALA A 118 -12.06 3.90 23.25
N ALA A 119 -11.34 5.00 23.00
CA ALA A 119 -10.68 5.76 24.04
C ALA A 119 -11.54 6.98 24.38
N ALA A 120 -11.82 7.22 25.65
CA ALA A 120 -12.64 8.35 26.08
C ALA A 120 -11.97 9.15 27.18
N ARG A 121 -12.17 10.47 27.17
CA ARG A 121 -11.69 11.36 28.23
C ARG A 121 -12.63 12.52 28.44
N THR A 122 -12.79 12.88 29.71
CA THR A 122 -13.71 13.92 30.14
C THR A 122 -12.96 15.22 30.46
N TYR A 123 -13.52 16.34 30.02
CA TYR A 123 -12.99 17.70 30.13
C TYR A 123 -14.05 18.66 30.70
N THR A 124 -13.60 19.78 31.25
CA THR A 124 -14.44 20.86 31.81
C THR A 124 -13.95 22.18 31.25
#